data_AF-A0A9P4N0N3-F1
#
_entry.id   AF-A0A9P4N0N3-F1
#
_cell.length_a   1.000
_cell.length_b   1.000
_cell.length_c   1.000
_cell.angle_alpha   90.00
_cell.angle_beta   90.00
_cell.angle_gamma   90.00
#
_symmetry.space_group_name_H-M   'P 1'
#
loop_
_entity.id
_entity.type
_entity.pdbx_description
1 polymer ?
#
loop_
_entity_poly.entity_id
_entity_poly.type
_entity_poly.pdbx_seq_one_letter_code
_entity_poly.pdbx_strand_id
1 'polypeptide(L)'
;MRFNILTLASIPLVAMPVAQAFVTLALFQDNDCQTPIPGAGTTTVNSGSCDTNVDVGWSSAMVIDNTDSPAGTLTFFERNNCAVAQPSKGFSSANFACLNNFGFVANAAGLVG
;
A
#
# COMPACT_ATOMS: atom_id res chain seq x y z
N MET A 1 -43.28 -24.97 -41.12
CA MET A 1 -42.72 -25.56 -39.89
C MET A 1 -41.84 -24.52 -39.22
N ARG A 2 -41.81 -24.53 -37.89
CA ARG A 2 -41.49 -23.42 -36.98
C ARG A 2 -40.01 -23.01 -36.99
N PHE A 3 -39.75 -21.70 -37.01
CA PHE A 3 -38.46 -21.09 -36.71
C PHE A 3 -38.32 -20.94 -35.19
N ASN A 4 -37.38 -21.65 -34.56
CA ASN A 4 -37.00 -21.43 -33.16
C ASN A 4 -35.78 -20.51 -33.12
N ILE A 5 -36.00 -19.24 -32.76
CA ILE A 5 -34.93 -18.29 -32.45
C ILE A 5 -34.68 -18.43 -30.94
N LEU A 6 -33.54 -19.02 -30.58
CA LEU A 6 -33.03 -19.02 -29.20
C LEU A 6 -32.40 -17.65 -28.93
N THR A 7 -33.15 -16.76 -28.27
CA THR A 7 -32.62 -15.54 -27.67
C THR A 7 -31.77 -15.89 -26.44
N LEU A 8 -30.45 -15.90 -26.61
CA LEU A 8 -29.50 -15.90 -25.50
C LEU A 8 -29.56 -14.53 -24.82
N ALA A 9 -30.24 -14.45 -23.69
CA ALA A 9 -30.22 -13.29 -22.82
C ALA A 9 -28.83 -13.19 -22.17
N SER A 10 -28.03 -12.22 -22.61
CA SER A 10 -26.78 -11.84 -21.97
C SER A 10 -27.08 -11.18 -20.62
N ILE A 11 -26.86 -11.91 -19.52
CA ILE A 11 -26.89 -11.34 -18.17
C ILE A 11 -25.68 -10.40 -18.05
N PRO A 12 -25.86 -9.10 -17.79
CA PRO A 12 -24.73 -8.24 -17.51
C PRO A 12 -24.09 -8.70 -16.20
N LEU A 13 -22.87 -9.21 -16.29
CA LEU A 13 -22.03 -9.49 -15.12
C LEU A 13 -21.71 -8.14 -14.48
N VAL A 14 -22.47 -7.77 -13.44
CA VAL A 14 -22.15 -6.61 -12.61
C VAL A 14 -20.83 -6.93 -11.92
N ALA A 15 -19.73 -6.33 -12.40
CA ALA A 15 -18.44 -6.38 -11.73
C ALA A 15 -18.62 -5.73 -10.35
N MET A 16 -18.74 -6.55 -9.31
CA MET A 16 -18.71 -6.07 -7.94
C MET A 16 -17.34 -5.43 -7.71
N PRO A 17 -17.26 -4.20 -7.16
CA PRO A 17 -15.98 -3.63 -6.76
C PRO A 17 -15.38 -4.57 -5.73
N VAL A 18 -14.26 -5.20 -6.07
CA VAL A 18 -13.47 -5.98 -5.13
C VAL A 18 -13.02 -4.98 -4.06
N ALA A 19 -13.39 -5.20 -2.80
CA ALA A 19 -12.91 -4.37 -1.70
C ALA A 19 -11.38 -4.34 -1.77
N GLN A 20 -10.81 -3.17 -2.00
CA GLN A 20 -9.37 -3.00 -2.09
C GLN A 20 -8.83 -2.90 -0.67
N ALA A 21 -8.12 -3.92 -0.21
CA ALA A 21 -7.45 -3.87 1.08
C ALA A 21 -6.31 -2.83 1.05
N PHE A 22 -6.12 -2.10 2.14
CA PHE A 22 -5.13 -1.03 2.25
C PHE A 22 -4.45 -1.02 3.61
N VAL A 23 -3.27 -0.41 3.67
CA VAL A 23 -2.54 -0.13 4.92
C VAL A 23 -2.37 1.37 5.06
N THR A 24 -2.79 1.93 6.20
CA THR A 24 -2.46 3.30 6.57
C THR A 24 -1.30 3.30 7.54
N LEU A 25 -0.33 4.17 7.25
CA LEU A 25 0.93 4.31 7.96
C LEU A 25 1.01 5.69 8.59
N ALA A 26 1.52 5.80 9.81
CA ALA A 26 2.09 7.03 10.34
C ALA A 26 3.58 7.09 9.99
N LEU A 27 4.07 8.27 9.58
CA LEU A 27 5.43 8.49 9.10
C LEU A 27 6.24 9.36 10.05
N PHE A 28 7.51 9.02 10.26
CA PHE A 28 8.38 9.68 11.23
C PHE A 28 9.74 10.04 10.64
N GLN A 29 10.32 11.14 11.12
CA GLN A 29 11.61 11.66 10.65
C GLN A 29 12.80 10.97 11.30
N ASP A 30 12.62 10.47 12.52
CA ASP A 30 13.61 9.70 13.28
C ASP A 30 13.45 8.18 13.05
N ASN A 31 14.36 7.39 13.61
CA ASN A 31 14.35 5.93 13.49
C ASN A 31 13.53 5.23 14.59
N ASP A 32 13.07 5.95 15.60
CA ASP A 32 12.46 5.40 16.81
C ASP A 32 10.95 5.71 16.92
N CYS A 33 10.37 6.23 15.83
CA CYS A 33 8.96 6.61 15.73
C CYS A 33 8.53 7.63 16.80
N GLN A 34 9.38 8.61 17.13
CA GLN A 34 9.10 9.62 18.16
C GLN A 34 8.66 10.97 17.57
N THR A 35 9.15 11.31 16.39
CA THR A 35 9.03 12.63 15.73
C THR A 35 8.26 12.46 14.42
N PRO A 36 6.94 12.69 14.42
CA PRO A 36 6.12 12.53 13.22
C PRO A 36 6.50 13.56 12.15
N ILE A 37 6.29 13.23 10.88
CA ILE A 37 6.46 14.20 9.78
C ILE A 37 5.38 15.29 9.89
N PRO A 38 5.76 16.58 10.03
CA PRO A 38 4.82 17.69 10.04
C PRO A 38 4.02 17.76 8.73
N GLY A 39 2.70 17.89 8.82
CA GLY A 39 1.81 18.11 7.68
C GLY A 39 1.48 16.87 6.85
N ALA A 40 2.44 15.97 6.60
CA ALA A 40 2.19 14.72 5.89
C ALA A 40 1.61 13.66 6.82
N GLY A 41 2.24 13.43 7.99
CA GLY A 41 1.74 12.65 9.14
C GLY A 41 1.46 11.16 8.90
N THR A 42 0.69 10.85 7.85
CA THR A 42 0.23 9.53 7.48
C THR A 42 0.16 9.35 5.96
N THR A 43 0.30 8.12 5.48
CA THR A 43 -0.02 7.77 4.09
C THR A 43 -0.80 6.45 4.02
N THR A 44 -1.54 6.22 2.92
CA THR A 44 -2.29 4.99 2.69
C THR A 44 -1.80 4.30 1.42
N VAL A 45 -1.47 3.01 1.55
CA VAL A 45 -0.98 2.16 0.46
C VAL A 45 -2.01 1.09 0.16
N ASN A 46 -2.57 1.11 -1.05
CA ASN A 46 -3.52 0.07 -1.50
C ASN A 46 -2.78 -1.20 -1.91
N SER A 47 -3.43 -2.35 -1.76
CA SER A 47 -2.87 -3.62 -2.21
C SER A 47 -2.64 -3.62 -3.73
N GLY A 48 -1.47 -4.11 -4.14
CA GLY A 48 -1.01 -4.09 -5.53
C GLY A 48 -0.57 -2.73 -6.06
N SER A 49 -0.43 -1.73 -5.18
CA SER A 49 -0.06 -0.35 -5.56
C SER A 49 1.25 0.11 -4.94
N CYS A 50 1.75 1.22 -5.49
CA CYS A 50 2.85 2.00 -4.96
C CYS A 50 2.31 3.40 -4.64
N ASP A 51 2.47 3.82 -3.39
CA ASP A 51 2.26 5.20 -3.00
C ASP A 51 3.56 5.99 -3.12
N THR A 52 3.48 7.05 -3.90
CA THR A 52 4.56 8.00 -4.23
C THR A 52 4.19 9.43 -3.87
N ASN A 53 3.06 9.64 -3.17
CA ASN A 53 2.50 10.97 -2.93
C ASN A 53 3.07 11.63 -1.67
N VAL A 54 4.11 11.05 -1.08
CA VAL A 54 4.76 11.59 0.11
C VAL A 54 5.96 12.42 -0.33
N ASP A 55 5.81 13.75 -0.29
CA ASP A 55 6.84 14.70 -0.73
C ASP A 55 8.03 14.81 0.24
N VAL A 56 7.89 14.32 1.47
CA VAL A 56 8.90 14.40 2.53
C VAL A 56 9.36 13.00 2.89
N GLY A 57 10.65 12.73 2.71
CA GLY A 57 11.23 11.44 3.08
C GLY A 57 11.12 11.13 4.58
N TRP A 58 11.04 9.85 4.92
CA TRP A 58 10.89 9.34 6.29
C TRP A 58 11.95 8.30 6.65
N SER A 59 12.19 8.12 7.94
CA SER A 59 13.20 7.19 8.48
C SER A 59 12.58 6.02 9.24
N SER A 60 11.35 6.18 9.72
CA SER A 60 10.54 5.09 10.26
C SER A 60 9.04 5.29 10.00
N ALA A 61 8.28 4.22 10.16
CA ALA A 61 6.83 4.22 9.97
C ALA A 61 6.14 3.30 10.98
N MET A 62 4.85 3.50 11.23
CA MET A 62 4.02 2.57 12.00
C MET A 62 2.74 2.28 11.23
N VAL A 63 2.34 1.01 11.16
CA VAL A 63 0.99 0.66 10.72
C VAL A 63 0.01 1.13 11.77
N ILE A 64 -0.93 1.99 11.38
CA ILE A 64 -2.01 2.48 12.24
C ILE A 64 -3.38 1.94 11.83
N ASP A 65 -3.50 1.46 10.60
CA ASP A 65 -4.68 0.77 10.09
C ASP A 65 -4.25 -0.24 9.03
N ASN A 66 -4.84 -1.44 9.06
CA ASN A 66 -4.69 -2.47 8.04
C ASN A 66 -6.05 -3.12 7.71
N THR A 67 -7.10 -2.30 7.68
CA THR A 67 -8.47 -2.70 7.36
C THR A 67 -8.51 -3.63 6.14
N ASP A 68 -9.40 -4.62 6.22
CA ASP A 68 -9.53 -5.74 5.26
C ASP A 68 -8.35 -6.72 5.22
N SER A 69 -7.42 -6.63 6.21
CA SER A 69 -6.31 -7.56 6.40
C SER A 69 -5.52 -7.81 5.12
N PRO A 70 -4.92 -6.77 4.52
CA PRO A 70 -4.20 -6.91 3.26
C PRO A 70 -3.08 -7.94 3.45
N ALA A 71 -3.25 -9.09 2.78
CA ALA A 71 -2.16 -10.05 2.63
C ALA A 71 -1.03 -9.37 1.86
N GLY A 72 0.20 -9.49 2.34
CA GLY A 72 1.35 -9.01 1.60
C GLY A 72 2.49 -8.45 2.44
N THR A 73 3.51 -8.00 1.72
CA THR A 73 4.68 -7.31 2.26
C THR A 73 4.56 -5.82 1.96
N LEU A 74 4.51 -5.03 3.02
CA LEU A 74 4.68 -3.59 2.93
C LEU A 74 6.16 -3.30 2.69
N THR A 75 6.50 -2.67 1.57
CA THR A 75 7.88 -2.41 1.16
C THR A 75 8.14 -0.91 1.07
N PHE A 76 9.15 -0.41 1.76
CA PHE A 76 9.62 0.97 1.64
C PHE A 76 10.76 1.05 0.63
N PHE A 77 10.83 2.15 -0.11
CA PHE A 77 11.81 2.37 -1.17
C PHE A 77 12.53 3.69 -0.99
N GLU A 78 13.84 3.72 -1.32
CA GLU A 78 14.65 4.93 -1.25
C GLU A 78 14.18 6.00 -2.24
N ARG A 79 13.84 5.64 -3.47
CA ARG A 79 13.38 6.58 -4.50
C ARG A 79 11.86 6.53 -4.64
N ASN A 80 11.32 7.65 -5.08
CA ASN A 80 9.89 7.86 -5.24
C ASN A 80 9.30 7.18 -6.50
N ASN A 81 9.49 5.86 -6.67
CA ASN A 81 9.01 5.13 -7.86
C ASN A 81 8.79 3.61 -7.69
N CYS A 82 8.96 3.03 -6.50
CA CYS A 82 8.86 1.58 -6.21
C CYS A 82 9.54 0.62 -7.23
N ALA A 83 10.53 1.09 -7.98
CA ALA A 83 11.30 0.26 -8.90
C ALA A 83 12.05 -0.86 -8.14
N VAL A 84 12.17 -2.04 -8.75
CA VAL A 84 12.79 -3.23 -8.12
C VAL A 84 14.31 -3.08 -7.94
N ALA A 85 14.98 -2.29 -8.77
CA ALA A 85 16.44 -2.13 -8.79
C ALA A 85 16.93 -0.97 -7.90
N GLN A 86 16.44 -0.89 -6.66
CA GLN A 86 16.83 0.14 -5.70
C GLN A 86 16.83 -0.38 -4.27
N PRO A 87 17.46 0.33 -3.32
CA PRO A 87 17.35 0.00 -1.91
C PRO A 87 15.90 -0.01 -1.46
N SER A 88 15.48 -1.14 -0.90
CA SER A 88 14.13 -1.33 -0.39
C SER A 88 14.14 -2.20 0.87
N LYS A 89 13.09 -2.06 1.68
CA LYS A 89 12.94 -2.81 2.93
C LYS A 89 11.50 -3.25 3.13
N GLY A 90 11.29 -4.55 3.19
CA GLY A 90 9.98 -5.18 3.41
C GLY A 90 9.68 -5.41 4.90
N PHE A 91 8.42 -5.22 5.26
CA PHE A 91 7.83 -5.50 6.56
C PHE A 91 6.47 -6.17 6.38
N SER A 92 5.99 -6.86 7.41
CA SER A 92 4.62 -7.35 7.43
C SER A 92 3.63 -6.19 7.49
N SER A 93 2.58 -6.24 6.66
CA SER A 93 1.43 -5.31 6.73
C SER A 93 0.62 -5.43 8.02
N ALA A 94 0.87 -6.48 8.81
CA ALA A 94 0.27 -6.69 10.14
C ALA A 94 1.20 -6.30 11.30
N ASN A 95 2.34 -5.66 11.02
CA ASN A 95 3.26 -5.20 12.07
C ASN A 95 2.94 -3.77 12.51
N PHE A 96 2.30 -3.64 13.66
CA PHE A 96 1.95 -2.37 14.30
C PHE A 96 3.10 -1.77 15.16
N ALA A 97 4.27 -2.40 15.19
CA ALA A 97 5.45 -1.84 15.83
C ALA A 97 6.10 -0.75 14.97
N CYS A 98 7.13 -0.09 15.52
CA CYS A 98 7.95 0.85 14.77
C CYS A 98 8.74 0.10 13.68
N LEU A 99 8.40 0.38 12.42
CA LEU A 99 9.09 -0.12 11.24
C LEU A 99 10.25 0.83 10.96
N ASN A 100 11.47 0.39 11.23
CA ASN A 100 12.67 1.23 11.14
C ASN A 100 13.86 0.46 10.55
N ASN A 101 15.07 1.02 10.67
CA ASN A 101 16.30 0.40 10.17
C ASN A 101 16.25 0.10 8.67
N PHE A 102 15.70 1.04 7.89
CA PHE A 102 15.65 0.94 6.44
C PHE A 102 17.06 0.94 5.83
N GLY A 103 18.00 1.68 6.45
CA GLY A 103 19.33 1.92 5.91
C GLY A 103 19.37 3.03 4.85
N PHE A 104 18.24 3.72 4.64
CA PHE A 104 18.04 4.82 3.71
C PHE A 104 16.87 5.68 4.19
N VAL A 105 16.71 6.87 3.60
CA VAL A 105 15.50 7.70 3.76
C VAL A 105 14.48 7.20 2.74
N ALA A 106 13.33 6.72 3.22
CA ALA A 106 12.27 6.21 2.37
C ALA A 106 11.49 7.38 1.74
N ASN A 107 11.09 7.22 0.47
CA ASN A 107 10.32 8.20 -0.29
C ASN A 107 9.12 7.58 -1.02
N ALA A 108 8.96 6.26 -1.00
CA ALA A 108 7.77 5.56 -1.49
C ALA A 108 7.48 4.32 -0.65
N ALA A 109 6.21 3.91 -0.64
CA ALA A 109 5.77 2.68 0.01
C ALA A 109 4.89 1.86 -0.96
N GLY A 110 5.16 0.57 -1.08
CA GLY A 110 4.37 -0.35 -1.91
C GLY A 110 3.80 -1.47 -1.07
N LEU A 111 2.65 -2.00 -1.49
CA LEU A 111 2.03 -3.15 -0.84
C LEU A 111 1.81 -4.24 -1.89
N VAL A 112 2.61 -5.30 -1.81
CA VAL A 112 2.53 -6.43 -2.74
C VAL A 112 2.02 -7.65 -1.99
N GLY A 113 0.86 -8.16 -2.41
CA GLY A 113 0.21 -9.38 -1.90
C GLY A 113 0.39 -10.57 -2.81
#